data_AF-A0A0D2PQW7-F1
#
_entry.id   AF-A0A0D2PQW7-F1
#
_cell.length_a   1.000
_cell.length_b   1.000
_cell.length_c   1.000
_cell.angle_alpha   90.00
_cell.angle_beta   90.00
_cell.angle_gamma   90.00
#
_symmetry.space_group_name_H-M   'P 1'
#
loop_
_entity.id
_entity.type
_entity.pdbx_description
1 polymer ?
#
loop_
_entity_poly.entity_id
_entity_poly.type
_entity_poly.pdbx_seq_one_letter_code
_entity_poly.pdbx_strand_id
1 'polypeptide(L)'
;MKANEAIAFKKYLQDFHSLALEEGWTPKITRWARLRLPNGQVARSQWKEALKPVNKIRTARNVKVCYNSAALFSLGEVRYYFQCRIKGFLSTLALVSVYSSPLPDLLTRSHGTFISCKYLEDLNLVVVDITCIKAVVAMIPCSPPGMVKDDGYYFLVERPGLDIANLGDIHEAFSTEQ
;
A
#
# COMPACT_ATOMS: atom_id res chain seq x y z
N MET A 1 16.65 8.83 4.38
CA MET A 1 15.61 8.53 3.38
C MET A 1 16.26 8.69 2.01
N LYS A 2 15.99 7.82 1.02
CA LYS A 2 16.54 8.00 -0.36
C LYS A 2 15.86 9.20 -1.06
N ALA A 3 16.44 9.71 -2.15
CA ALA A 3 15.90 10.86 -2.89
C ALA A 3 14.43 10.66 -3.35
N ASN A 4 14.13 9.55 -4.03
CA ASN A 4 12.76 9.26 -4.50
C ASN A 4 11.75 9.13 -3.34
N GLU A 5 12.18 8.55 -2.22
CA GLU A 5 11.35 8.44 -1.01
C GLU A 5 11.04 9.84 -0.43
N ALA A 6 12.03 10.75 -0.42
CA ALA A 6 11.86 12.12 0.06
C ALA A 6 10.95 12.95 -0.86
N ILE A 7 11.05 12.76 -2.19
CA ILE A 7 10.14 13.37 -3.17
C ILE A 7 8.70 12.91 -2.93
N ALA A 8 8.47 11.61 -2.74
CA ALA A 8 7.15 11.07 -2.45
C ALA A 8 6.57 11.64 -1.15
N PHE A 9 7.40 11.79 -0.11
CA PHE A 9 6.94 12.36 1.15
C PHE A 9 6.66 13.87 1.05
N LYS A 10 7.51 14.63 0.33
CA LYS A 10 7.28 16.05 0.06
C LYS A 10 5.96 16.26 -0.68
N LYS A 11 5.68 15.43 -1.70
CA LYS A 11 4.41 15.45 -2.43
C LYS A 11 3.21 15.20 -1.51
N TYR A 12 3.28 14.19 -0.64
CA TYR A 12 2.22 13.94 0.34
C TYR A 12 1.96 15.15 1.27
N LEU A 13 3.01 15.79 1.76
CA LEU A 13 2.89 16.97 2.63
C LEU A 13 2.29 18.18 1.89
N GLN A 14 2.59 18.34 0.60
CA GLN A 14 2.00 19.36 -0.26
C GLN A 14 0.51 19.07 -0.51
N ASP A 15 0.19 17.86 -0.99
CA ASP A 15 -1.15 17.48 -1.44
C ASP A 15 -2.17 17.42 -0.28
N PHE A 16 -1.78 16.86 0.87
CA PHE A 16 -2.71 16.60 1.98
C PHE A 16 -2.61 17.59 3.14
N HIS A 17 -1.50 18.32 3.24
CA HIS A 17 -1.27 19.24 4.36
C HIS A 17 -0.93 20.67 3.91
N SER A 18 -0.88 20.96 2.61
CA SER A 18 -0.53 22.29 2.07
C SER A 18 0.79 22.83 2.62
N LEU A 19 1.76 21.94 2.88
CA LEU A 19 3.09 22.29 3.37
C LEU A 19 4.09 22.26 2.22
N ALA A 20 4.60 23.43 1.85
CA ALA A 20 5.70 23.55 0.90
C ALA A 20 7.03 23.50 1.65
N LEU A 21 7.87 22.53 1.30
CA LEU A 21 9.21 22.37 1.87
C LEU A 21 10.28 22.85 0.88
N GLU A 22 11.42 23.29 1.41
CA GLU A 22 12.55 23.75 0.61
C GLU A 22 13.13 22.66 -0.30
N GLU A 23 13.91 23.09 -1.28
CA GLU A 23 14.68 22.19 -2.15
C GLU A 23 15.84 21.57 -1.34
N GLY A 24 16.01 20.25 -1.43
CA GLY A 24 17.03 19.54 -0.64
C GLY A 24 16.61 19.12 0.79
N TRP A 25 15.34 19.29 1.16
CA TRP A 25 14.84 18.80 2.45
C TRP A 25 15.02 17.28 2.58
N THR A 26 15.70 16.85 3.65
CA THR A 26 16.00 15.44 3.93
C THR A 26 15.41 15.02 5.27
N PRO A 27 14.25 14.33 5.28
CA PRO A 27 13.62 13.93 6.53
C PRO A 27 14.41 12.81 7.21
N LYS A 28 14.63 12.97 8.51
CA LYS A 28 15.08 11.89 9.40
C LYS A 28 13.85 11.21 9.98
N ILE A 29 13.66 9.94 9.65
CA ILE A 29 12.53 9.13 10.11
C ILE A 29 13.03 7.84 10.74
N THR A 30 12.27 7.37 11.74
CA THR A 30 12.41 5.99 12.24
C THR A 30 11.49 5.08 11.45
N ARG A 31 12.06 4.01 10.88
CA ARG A 31 11.32 3.02 10.09
C ARG A 31 10.75 1.92 10.98
N TRP A 32 9.54 1.49 10.67
CA TRP A 32 8.83 0.40 11.31
C TRP A 32 8.49 -0.69 10.30
N ALA A 33 8.37 -1.93 10.79
CA ALA A 33 8.34 -3.12 9.96
C ALA A 33 6.97 -3.79 9.83
N ARG A 34 6.04 -3.47 10.73
CA ARG A 34 4.76 -4.15 10.85
C ARG A 34 3.67 -3.15 11.23
N LEU A 35 2.49 -3.36 10.68
CA LEU A 35 1.26 -2.65 11.00
C LEU A 35 0.14 -3.68 11.19
N ARG A 36 -0.63 -3.55 12.27
CA ARG A 36 -1.86 -4.33 12.44
C ARG A 36 -3.03 -3.54 11.87
N LEU A 37 -3.73 -4.12 10.91
CA LEU A 37 -4.90 -3.52 10.27
C LEU A 37 -6.16 -3.76 11.11
N PRO A 38 -7.22 -2.93 10.95
CA PRO A 38 -8.49 -3.10 11.67
C PRO A 38 -9.12 -4.48 11.46
N ASN A 39 -8.98 -5.05 10.26
CA ASN A 39 -9.44 -6.40 9.91
C ASN A 39 -8.61 -7.54 10.55
N GLY A 40 -7.67 -7.22 11.46
CA GLY A 40 -6.82 -8.17 12.16
C GLY A 40 -5.60 -8.66 11.39
N GLN A 41 -5.46 -8.34 10.10
CA GLN A 41 -4.27 -8.70 9.32
C GLN A 41 -3.04 -7.96 9.83
N VAL A 42 -1.86 -8.59 9.73
CA VAL A 42 -0.57 -7.93 10.01
C VAL A 42 0.13 -7.68 8.69
N ALA A 43 0.08 -6.43 8.24
CA ALA A 43 0.86 -5.96 7.10
C ALA A 43 2.32 -5.79 7.51
N ARG A 44 3.24 -6.21 6.64
CA ARG A 44 4.69 -6.16 6.87
C ARG A 44 5.36 -5.27 5.84
N SER A 45 6.63 -4.94 6.08
CA SER A 45 7.41 -4.12 5.18
C SER A 45 8.49 -4.89 4.43
N GLN A 46 8.75 -4.48 3.20
CA GLN A 46 9.85 -4.97 2.39
C GLN A 46 11.19 -4.77 3.11
N TRP A 47 11.39 -3.63 3.80
CA TRP A 47 12.67 -3.32 4.48
C TRP A 47 13.13 -4.42 5.45
N LYS A 48 12.21 -5.05 6.19
CA LYS A 48 12.56 -6.15 7.09
C LYS A 48 12.34 -7.54 6.51
N GLU A 49 11.40 -7.72 5.59
CA GLU A 49 11.22 -9.02 4.95
C GLU A 49 12.37 -9.38 4.00
N ALA A 50 12.96 -8.40 3.30
CA ALA A 50 14.09 -8.63 2.40
C ALA A 50 15.36 -9.14 3.10
N LEU A 51 15.44 -8.99 4.44
CA LEU A 51 16.55 -9.51 5.26
C LEU A 51 16.36 -10.99 5.65
N LYS A 52 15.21 -11.60 5.32
CA LYS A 52 14.92 -12.99 5.64
C LYS A 52 15.22 -13.87 4.43
N PRO A 53 15.66 -15.13 4.66
CA PRO A 53 15.79 -16.08 3.56
C PRO A 53 14.41 -16.38 2.98
N VAL A 54 14.35 -16.59 1.66
CA VAL A 54 13.10 -16.73 0.89
C VAL A 54 12.17 -17.80 1.48
N ASN A 55 12.72 -18.91 1.98
CA ASN A 55 11.97 -20.01 2.60
C ASN A 55 11.38 -19.69 4.00
N LYS A 56 11.70 -18.53 4.60
CA LYS A 56 11.17 -18.07 5.90
C LYS A 56 10.30 -16.82 5.77
N ILE A 57 10.09 -16.32 4.55
CA ILE A 57 9.22 -15.16 4.31
C ILE A 57 7.77 -15.65 4.27
N ARG A 58 6.92 -15.04 5.09
CA ARG A 58 5.47 -15.09 4.94
C ARG A 58 5.05 -13.77 4.30
N THR A 59 5.06 -13.72 2.97
CA THR A 59 4.93 -12.49 2.18
C THR A 59 3.64 -11.76 2.52
N ALA A 60 3.74 -10.72 3.34
CA ALA A 60 2.59 -9.95 3.84
C ALA A 60 2.81 -8.44 3.64
N ARG A 61 3.62 -8.10 2.64
CA ARG A 61 4.05 -6.75 2.30
C ARG A 61 3.24 -6.06 1.22
N ASN A 62 2.39 -6.80 0.51
CA ASN A 62 1.51 -6.24 -0.51
C ASN A 62 0.16 -5.89 0.08
N VAL A 63 -0.36 -4.73 -0.30
CA VAL A 63 -1.56 -4.12 0.29
C VAL A 63 -2.47 -3.52 -0.76
N LYS A 64 -3.76 -3.51 -0.42
CA LYS A 64 -4.81 -2.76 -1.11
C LYS A 64 -4.95 -1.39 -0.43
N VAL A 65 -4.78 -0.32 -1.19
CA VAL A 65 -4.73 1.06 -0.66
C VAL A 65 -5.75 1.94 -1.36
N CYS A 66 -6.51 2.71 -0.60
CA CYS A 66 -7.44 3.72 -1.09
C CYS A 66 -6.93 5.10 -0.67
N TYR A 67 -6.17 5.76 -1.53
CA TYR A 67 -5.59 7.09 -1.26
C TYR A 67 -5.95 8.15 -2.31
N ASN A 68 -6.65 7.76 -3.38
CA ASN A 68 -7.22 8.67 -4.37
C ASN A 68 -8.73 8.79 -4.15
N SER A 69 -9.31 9.95 -4.50
CA SER A 69 -10.75 10.21 -4.36
C SER A 69 -11.62 9.44 -5.36
N ALA A 70 -11.03 8.85 -6.40
CA ALA A 70 -11.71 7.89 -7.25
C ALA A 70 -11.93 6.60 -6.44
N ALA A 71 -13.16 6.07 -6.45
CA ALA A 71 -13.60 4.88 -5.70
C ALA A 71 -12.87 3.55 -6.03
N LEU A 72 -11.71 3.62 -6.68
CA LEU A 72 -10.86 2.51 -7.04
C LEU A 72 -9.69 2.39 -6.06
N PHE A 73 -9.38 1.15 -5.69
CA PHE A 73 -8.19 0.84 -4.91
C PHE A 73 -6.97 0.72 -5.83
N SER A 74 -5.80 1.00 -5.26
CA SER A 74 -4.50 0.69 -5.84
C SER A 74 -3.87 -0.49 -5.11
N LEU A 75 -3.03 -1.24 -5.82
CA LEU A 75 -2.20 -2.30 -5.25
C LEU A 75 -0.80 -1.76 -5.02
N GLY A 76 -0.18 -2.10 -3.90
CA GLY A 76 1.15 -1.59 -3.58
C GLY A 76 1.94 -2.50 -2.65
N GLU A 77 3.25 -2.43 -2.74
CA GLU A 77 4.18 -3.06 -1.81
C GLU A 77 4.63 -2.03 -0.75
N VAL A 78 4.43 -2.32 0.53
CA VAL A 78 4.89 -1.46 1.61
C VAL A 78 6.42 -1.56 1.74
N ARG A 79 7.11 -0.45 1.57
CA ARG A 79 8.56 -0.35 1.81
C ARG A 79 8.88 -0.32 3.29
N TYR A 80 8.22 0.56 4.02
CA TYR A 80 8.28 0.70 5.48
C TYR A 80 7.18 1.64 5.99
N TYR A 81 6.90 1.56 7.29
CA TYR A 81 6.05 2.52 8.00
C TYR A 81 6.92 3.51 8.75
N PHE A 82 6.39 4.69 9.06
CA PHE A 82 7.08 5.68 9.88
C PHE A 82 6.07 6.58 10.60
N GLN A 83 6.54 7.27 11.63
CA GLN A 83 5.77 8.28 12.34
C GLN A 83 6.48 9.61 12.24
N CYS A 84 5.71 10.68 12.08
CA CYS A 84 6.20 12.05 12.05
C CYS A 84 5.18 12.99 12.67
N ARG A 85 5.64 14.18 13.08
CA ARG A 85 4.73 15.25 13.50
C ARG A 85 4.45 16.16 12.31
N ILE A 86 3.17 16.31 11.96
CA ILE A 86 2.70 17.20 10.91
C ILE A 86 1.78 18.21 11.57
N LYS A 87 2.13 19.51 11.50
CA LYS A 87 1.38 20.60 12.16
C LYS A 87 1.10 20.34 13.65
N GLY A 88 2.05 19.71 14.35
CA GLY A 88 1.92 19.36 15.77
C GLY A 88 1.26 18.02 16.08
N PHE A 89 0.56 17.40 15.11
CA PHE A 89 -0.11 16.11 15.29
C PHE A 89 0.80 14.95 14.89
N LEU A 90 0.78 13.87 15.68
CA LEU A 90 1.50 12.65 15.34
C LEU A 90 0.74 11.88 14.27
N SER A 91 1.32 11.76 13.08
CA SER A 91 0.78 11.00 11.95
C SER A 91 1.57 9.70 11.78
N THR A 92 0.87 8.62 11.49
CA THR A 92 1.49 7.34 11.14
C THR A 92 1.28 7.09 9.66
N LEU A 93 2.38 7.00 8.91
CA LEU A 93 2.37 6.94 7.45
C LEU A 93 3.07 5.67 6.95
N ALA A 94 2.78 5.30 5.72
CA ALA A 94 3.43 4.22 5.00
C ALA A 94 4.03 4.74 3.70
N LEU A 95 5.27 4.33 3.40
CA LEU A 95 5.83 4.47 2.07
C LEU A 95 5.49 3.20 1.28
N VAL A 96 4.82 3.37 0.14
CA VAL A 96 4.30 2.29 -0.69
C VAL A 96 4.81 2.43 -2.11
N SER A 97 5.33 1.34 -2.67
CA SER A 97 5.60 1.20 -4.11
C SER A 97 4.33 0.70 -4.79
N VAL A 98 3.68 1.55 -5.58
CA VAL A 98 2.38 1.24 -6.21
C VAL A 98 2.61 0.51 -7.54
N TYR A 99 1.90 -0.59 -7.71
CA TYR A 99 1.86 -1.33 -8.97
C TYR A 99 1.19 -0.49 -10.06
N SER A 100 1.46 -0.81 -11.32
CA SER A 100 0.77 -0.16 -12.45
C SER A 100 -0.74 -0.43 -12.43
N SER A 101 -1.47 0.30 -13.27
CA SER A 101 -2.84 -0.07 -13.61
C SER A 101 -2.90 -1.51 -14.15
N PRO A 102 -4.02 -2.23 -13.92
CA PRO A 102 -4.20 -3.58 -14.45
C PRO A 102 -4.15 -3.59 -15.98
N LEU A 103 -3.69 -4.70 -16.57
CA LEU A 103 -3.75 -4.92 -18.01
C LEU A 103 -5.22 -4.92 -18.50
N PRO A 104 -5.64 -3.93 -19.33
CA PRO A 104 -7.05 -3.75 -19.69
C PRO A 104 -7.65 -4.97 -20.40
N ASP A 105 -6.89 -5.60 -21.29
CA ASP A 105 -7.36 -6.74 -22.07
C ASP A 105 -7.65 -7.96 -21.20
N LEU A 106 -6.76 -8.25 -20.24
CA LEU A 106 -6.94 -9.38 -19.31
C LEU A 106 -8.06 -9.11 -18.32
N LEU A 107 -8.16 -7.87 -17.82
CA LEU A 107 -9.23 -7.48 -16.92
C LEU A 107 -10.59 -7.60 -17.62
N THR A 108 -10.70 -7.13 -18.86
CA THR A 108 -11.93 -7.18 -19.65
C THR A 108 -12.32 -8.61 -19.99
N ARG A 109 -11.39 -9.42 -20.51
CA ARG A 109 -11.65 -10.81 -20.88
C ARG A 109 -12.00 -11.71 -19.69
N SER A 110 -11.54 -11.34 -18.50
CA SER A 110 -11.83 -12.08 -17.26
C SER A 110 -13.03 -11.50 -16.48
N HIS A 111 -13.76 -10.53 -17.05
CA HIS A 111 -14.85 -9.84 -16.37
C HIS A 111 -14.47 -9.27 -14.99
N GLY A 112 -13.26 -8.71 -14.88
CA GLY A 112 -12.77 -8.10 -13.65
C GLY A 112 -12.15 -9.06 -12.63
N THR A 113 -12.12 -10.37 -12.90
CA THR A 113 -11.63 -11.38 -11.94
C THR A 113 -10.10 -11.53 -11.95
N PHE A 114 -9.44 -11.26 -13.08
CA PHE A 114 -7.99 -11.38 -13.21
C PHE A 114 -7.34 -10.00 -13.30
N ILE A 115 -6.85 -9.53 -12.16
CA ILE A 115 -6.09 -8.28 -12.05
C ILE A 115 -4.59 -8.61 -12.12
N SER A 116 -3.94 -8.19 -13.20
CA SER A 116 -2.50 -8.32 -13.40
C SER A 116 -1.86 -6.95 -13.58
N CYS A 117 -0.89 -6.63 -12.73
CA CYS A 117 -0.23 -5.32 -12.69
C CYS A 117 1.29 -5.48 -12.77
N LYS A 118 1.96 -4.48 -13.35
CA LYS A 118 3.42 -4.42 -13.42
C LYS A 118 3.98 -3.84 -12.13
N TYR A 119 5.03 -4.45 -11.60
CA TYR A 119 5.75 -3.92 -10.45
C TYR A 119 6.79 -2.89 -10.91
N LEU A 120 6.74 -1.68 -10.36
CA LEU A 120 7.56 -0.54 -10.78
C LEU A 120 8.62 -0.13 -9.74
N GLU A 121 8.80 -0.91 -8.68
CA GLU A 121 9.81 -0.68 -7.65
C GLU A 121 9.87 0.77 -7.13
N ASP A 122 11.01 1.45 -7.30
CA ASP A 122 11.27 2.79 -6.77
C ASP A 122 10.79 3.91 -7.73
N LEU A 123 10.16 3.57 -8.85
CA LEU A 123 9.64 4.54 -9.83
C LEU A 123 8.26 5.09 -9.47
N ASN A 124 7.48 4.35 -8.66
CA ASN A 124 6.11 4.73 -8.31
C ASN A 124 5.90 4.70 -6.79
N LEU A 125 6.68 5.50 -6.07
CA LEU A 125 6.60 5.62 -4.63
C LEU A 125 5.56 6.68 -4.24
N VAL A 126 4.68 6.32 -3.32
CA VAL A 126 3.72 7.24 -2.68
C VAL A 126 3.78 7.07 -1.17
N VAL A 127 3.58 8.18 -0.47
CA VAL A 127 3.31 8.15 0.96
C VAL A 127 1.81 8.20 1.16
N VAL A 128 1.29 7.35 2.03
CA VAL A 128 -0.13 7.29 2.38
C VAL A 128 -0.29 7.26 3.88
N ASP A 129 -1.42 7.78 4.38
CA ASP A 129 -1.83 7.53 5.75
C ASP A 129 -2.16 6.04 5.93
N ILE A 130 -1.86 5.47 7.09
CA ILE A 130 -2.12 4.05 7.34
C ILE A 130 -3.60 3.68 7.22
N THR A 131 -4.53 4.62 7.44
CA THR A 131 -5.97 4.43 7.30
C THR A 131 -6.40 4.15 5.85
N CYS A 132 -5.57 4.52 4.88
CA CYS A 132 -5.76 4.19 3.47
C CYS A 132 -5.52 2.70 3.18
N ILE A 133 -4.77 1.99 4.03
CA ILE A 133 -4.48 0.56 3.83
C ILE A 133 -5.68 -0.27 4.30
N LYS A 134 -6.37 -0.90 3.35
CA LYS A 134 -7.61 -1.65 3.61
C LYS A 134 -7.35 -3.12 3.88
N ALA A 135 -6.37 -3.70 3.22
CA ALA A 135 -6.07 -5.13 3.36
C ALA A 135 -4.64 -5.48 2.95
N VAL A 136 -4.16 -6.60 3.49
CA VAL A 136 -3.01 -7.34 2.95
C VAL A 136 -3.51 -8.28 1.87
N VAL A 137 -2.84 -8.24 0.72
CA VAL A 137 -3.14 -9.07 -0.46
C VAL A 137 -1.90 -9.83 -0.90
N ALA A 138 -2.09 -10.89 -1.69
CA ALA A 138 -0.98 -11.55 -2.36
C ALA A 138 -0.83 -10.98 -3.78
N MET A 139 0.41 -10.67 -4.17
CA MET A 139 0.78 -10.36 -5.54
C MET A 139 1.74 -11.46 -5.98
N ILE A 140 1.30 -12.32 -6.89
CA ILE A 140 2.03 -13.52 -7.29
C ILE A 140 2.66 -13.28 -8.66
N PRO A 141 3.96 -13.51 -8.84
CA PRO A 141 4.60 -13.37 -10.15
C PRO A 141 3.86 -14.18 -11.22
N CYS A 142 3.55 -13.55 -12.34
CA CYS A 142 2.98 -14.23 -13.51
C CYS A 142 3.64 -13.75 -14.81
N SER A 143 3.56 -14.59 -15.83
CA SER A 143 3.94 -14.25 -17.20
C SER A 143 2.69 -14.37 -18.07
N PRO A 144 1.92 -13.27 -18.26
CA PRO A 144 0.74 -13.30 -19.09
C PRO A 144 1.05 -13.72 -20.54
N PRO A 145 0.14 -14.44 -21.22
CA PRO A 145 0.35 -14.82 -22.62
C PRO A 145 0.59 -13.60 -23.51
N GLY A 146 1.62 -13.64 -24.36
CA GLY A 146 1.98 -12.53 -25.25
C GLY A 146 2.91 -11.46 -24.63
N MET A 147 3.24 -11.57 -23.34
CA MET A 147 4.26 -10.75 -22.68
C MET A 147 5.59 -11.50 -22.63
N VAL A 148 6.70 -10.76 -22.56
CA VAL A 148 8.03 -11.36 -22.44
C VAL A 148 8.13 -12.04 -21.07
N LYS A 149 8.68 -13.26 -21.02
CA LYS A 149 9.01 -13.91 -19.75
C LYS A 149 9.96 -12.96 -19.00
N ASP A 150 9.54 -12.52 -17.82
CA ASP A 150 10.23 -11.54 -16.94
C ASP A 150 9.81 -10.07 -17.05
N ASP A 151 8.66 -9.75 -17.65
CA ASP A 151 8.12 -8.37 -17.69
C ASP A 151 7.68 -7.80 -16.31
N GLY A 152 7.94 -8.51 -15.21
CA GLY A 152 7.66 -8.04 -13.85
C GLY A 152 6.17 -7.90 -13.53
N TYR A 153 5.31 -8.71 -14.16
CA TYR A 153 3.88 -8.75 -13.88
C TYR A 153 3.55 -9.65 -12.69
N TYR A 154 2.54 -9.21 -11.93
CA TYR A 154 2.03 -9.92 -10.78
C TYR A 154 0.51 -9.91 -10.82
N PHE A 155 -0.12 -11.04 -10.51
CA PHE A 155 -1.56 -11.12 -10.38
C PHE A 155 -2.00 -11.06 -8.91
N LEU A 156 -3.14 -10.41 -8.70
CA LEU A 156 -3.77 -10.26 -7.41
C LEU A 156 -4.40 -11.58 -6.95
N VAL A 157 -4.14 -11.94 -5.69
CA VAL A 157 -4.89 -12.96 -4.96
C VAL A 157 -5.35 -12.36 -3.64
N GLU A 158 -6.67 -12.28 -3.48
CA GLU A 158 -7.31 -11.87 -2.23
C GLU A 158 -7.68 -13.09 -1.40
N ARG A 159 -7.68 -12.93 -0.08
CA ARG A 159 -8.18 -13.96 0.81
C ARG A 159 -9.71 -14.03 0.66
N PRO A 160 -10.32 -15.21 0.45
CA PRO A 160 -11.77 -15.34 0.44
C PRO A 160 -12.39 -14.75 1.71
N GLY A 161 -13.48 -13.98 1.56
CA GLY A 161 -14.19 -13.32 2.67
C GLY A 161 -13.59 -12.00 3.15
N LEU A 162 -12.56 -11.47 2.47
CA LEU A 162 -11.96 -10.16 2.80
C LEU A 162 -12.97 -9.00 2.71
N ASP A 163 -13.90 -9.06 1.74
CA ASP A 163 -14.93 -8.03 1.57
C ASP A 163 -15.99 -8.06 2.70
N ILE A 164 -16.20 -9.23 3.33
CA ILE A 164 -17.17 -9.42 4.42
C ILE A 164 -16.63 -8.83 5.74
N ALA A 165 -15.31 -8.90 5.95
CA ALA A 165 -14.67 -8.38 7.15
C ALA A 165 -14.77 -6.84 7.29
N ASN A 166 -15.05 -6.12 6.21
CA ASN A 166 -15.22 -4.67 6.21
C ASN A 166 -16.64 -4.20 6.57
N LEU A 167 -17.62 -5.11 6.65
CA LEU A 167 -19.02 -4.83 7.01
C LEU A 167 -19.29 -4.90 8.53
N GLY A 168 -18.27 -5.22 9.34
CA GLY A 168 -18.42 -5.38 10.79
C GLY A 168 -18.39 -4.08 11.61
N ASP A 169 -18.20 -2.92 10.97
CA ASP A 169 -18.21 -1.62 11.64
C ASP A 169 -19.61 -1.00 11.62
N ILE A 170 -20.61 -1.75 12.09
CA ILE A 170 -21.90 -1.18 12.48
C ILE A 170 -21.72 -0.77 13.93
N HIS A 171 -21.37 0.50 14.15
CA HIS A 171 -21.38 1.11 15.46
C HIS A 171 -22.82 1.05 16.00
N GLU A 172 -23.13 0.10 16.90
CA GLU A 172 -24.29 0.22 17.76
C GLU A 172 -24.04 1.42 18.67
N ALA A 173 -24.62 2.57 18.30
CA ALA A 173 -24.70 3.71 19.16
C ALA A 173 -25.66 3.37 20.30
N PHE A 174 -25.11 2.92 21.44
CA PHE A 174 -25.85 2.96 22.69
C PHE A 174 -25.97 4.42 23.11
N SER A 175 -27.14 5.00 22.80
CA SER A 175 -27.60 6.23 23.40
C SER A 175 -27.66 6.04 24.91
N THR A 176 -26.83 6.78 25.65
CA THR A 176 -26.99 6.92 27.09
C THR A 176 -28.15 7.90 27.32
N GLU A 177 -29.34 7.39 27.65
CA GLU A 177 -30.40 8.21 28.23
C GLU A 177 -30.20 8.30 29.75
N GLN A 178 -30.12 9.57 30.20
CA GLN A 178 -30.34 10.19 31.51
C GLN A 178 -30.12 9.40 32.81
#